data_AF-H1SDL6-F1
#
_entry.id   AF-H1SDL6-F1
#
_cell.length_a   1.000
_cell.length_b   1.000
_cell.length_c   1.000
_cell.angle_alpha   90.00
_cell.angle_beta   90.00
_cell.angle_gamma   90.00
#
_symmetry.space_group_name_H-M   'P 1'
#
loop_
_entity.id
_entity.type
_entity.pdbx_description
1 polymer ?
#
loop_
_entity_poly.entity_id
_entity_poly.type
_entity_poly.pdbx_seq_one_letter_code
_entity_poly.pdbx_strand_id
1 'polypeptide(L)'
;MKTAQQIADTQAMFEILAGEKYSWTPELSELAEGYFTFQQCAMGADNPLSVAEAIAMSVGLIGFANAVGWISEAGYRALMIKASEVRQEISSRWAGQFVVVPFGRSAATPATSH
;
A
#
# COMPACT_ATOMS: atom_id res chain seq x y z
N MET A 1 9.54 12.06 17.61
CA MET A 1 10.87 11.62 17.13
C MET A 1 10.94 10.12 17.31
N LYS A 2 11.13 9.35 16.23
CA LYS A 2 11.35 7.90 16.35
C LYS A 2 12.73 7.64 16.98
N THR A 3 12.85 6.54 17.70
CA THR A 3 14.14 6.12 18.23
C THR A 3 14.99 5.49 17.13
N ALA A 4 16.32 5.52 17.27
CA ALA A 4 17.22 4.84 16.34
C ALA A 4 16.89 3.34 16.20
N GLN A 5 16.42 2.72 17.28
CA GLN A 5 15.98 1.33 17.27
C GLN A 5 14.78 1.09 16.36
N GLN A 6 13.76 1.95 16.41
CA GLN A 6 12.57 1.82 15.56
C GLN A 6 12.90 1.93 14.07
N ILE A 7 13.86 2.79 13.72
CA ILE A 7 14.35 2.93 12.35
C ILE A 7 15.05 1.63 11.93
N ALA A 8 15.98 1.12 12.74
CA ALA A 8 16.69 -0.12 12.46
C ALA A 8 15.75 -1.32 12.31
N ASP A 9 14.72 -1.42 13.15
CA ASP A 9 13.71 -2.50 13.06
C ASP A 9 12.90 -2.42 11.75
N THR A 10 12.53 -1.20 11.35
CA THR A 10 11.81 -0.95 10.08
C THR A 10 12.67 -1.36 8.88
N GLN A 11 13.94 -0.95 8.90
CA GLN A 11 14.92 -1.27 7.86
C GLN A 11 15.13 -2.79 7.76
N ALA A 12 15.36 -3.45 8.89
CA ALA A 12 15.56 -4.89 8.93
C ALA A 12 14.32 -5.65 8.42
N MET A 13 13.12 -5.23 8.80
CA MET A 13 11.88 -5.84 8.30
C MET A 13 11.74 -5.66 6.79
N PHE A 14 12.06 -4.48 6.27
CA PHE A 14 12.00 -4.20 4.84
C PHE A 14 12.95 -5.10 4.04
N GLU A 15 14.18 -5.28 4.52
CA GLU A 15 15.17 -6.21 3.92
C GLU A 15 14.70 -7.66 3.95
N ILE A 16 14.11 -8.10 5.07
CA ILE A 16 13.55 -9.46 5.20
C ILE A 16 12.47 -9.70 4.14
N LEU A 17 11.55 -8.73 3.98
CA LEU A 17 10.45 -8.86 3.02
C LEU A 17 10.93 -8.75 1.57
N ALA A 18 11.94 -7.92 1.30
CA ALA A 18 12.53 -7.81 -0.02
C ALA A 18 13.43 -8.99 -0.38
N GLY A 19 13.93 -9.73 0.60
CA GLY A 19 14.87 -10.83 0.41
C GLY A 19 16.29 -10.37 0.05
N GLU A 20 16.63 -9.11 0.30
CA GLU A 20 17.95 -8.54 0.00
C GLU A 20 18.38 -7.47 1.01
N LYS A 21 19.68 -7.14 1.01
CA LYS A 21 20.27 -6.09 1.85
C LYS A 21 20.41 -4.80 1.08
N TYR A 22 20.19 -3.67 1.75
CA TYR A 22 20.27 -2.35 1.13
C TYR A 22 21.33 -1.45 1.77
N SER A 23 21.91 -0.58 0.96
CA SER A 23 22.66 0.57 1.46
C SER A 23 21.67 1.65 1.86
N TRP A 24 21.37 1.73 3.15
CA TRP A 24 20.33 2.63 3.66
C TRP A 24 20.67 4.11 3.50
N THR A 25 19.80 4.83 2.82
CA THR A 25 19.76 6.30 2.81
C THR A 25 18.60 6.80 3.68
N PRO A 26 18.59 8.09 4.08
CA PRO A 26 17.45 8.69 4.77
C PRO A 26 16.15 8.53 3.99
N GLU A 27 16.17 8.76 2.67
CA GLU A 27 14.99 8.72 1.80
C GLU A 27 14.44 7.30 1.67
N LEU A 28 15.30 6.29 1.53
CA LEU A 28 14.87 4.90 1.50
C LEU A 28 14.27 4.47 2.85
N SER A 29 14.79 5.02 3.96
CA SER A 29 14.24 4.76 5.30
C SER A 29 12.84 5.35 5.47
N GLU A 30 12.63 6.59 5.02
CA GLU A 30 11.30 7.22 5.01
C GLU A 30 10.33 6.49 4.08
N LEU A 31 10.81 6.00 2.94
CA LEU A 31 10.01 5.22 2.01
C LEU A 31 9.57 3.89 2.62
N ALA A 32 10.47 3.15 3.27
CA ALA A 32 10.16 1.92 3.97
C ALA A 32 9.12 2.17 5.08
N GLU A 33 9.26 3.27 5.82
CA GLU A 33 8.25 3.70 6.78
C GLU A 33 6.89 3.98 6.13
N GLY A 34 6.86 4.72 5.03
CA GLY A 34 5.63 5.00 4.28
C GLY A 34 4.97 3.71 3.79
N TYR A 35 5.76 2.77 3.27
CA TYR A 35 5.29 1.46 2.84
C TYR A 35 4.56 0.72 3.96
N PHE A 36 5.17 0.60 5.15
CA PHE A 36 4.53 -0.07 6.28
C PHE A 36 3.36 0.73 6.87
N THR A 37 3.43 2.06 6.86
CA THR A 37 2.33 2.92 7.31
C THR A 37 1.08 2.66 6.48
N PHE A 38 1.19 2.61 5.15
CA PHE A 38 0.07 2.31 4.29
C PHE A 38 -0.45 0.87 4.48
N GLN A 39 0.42 -0.11 4.75
CA GLN A 39 -0.05 -1.45 5.10
C GLN A 39 -0.84 -1.48 6.42
N GLN A 40 -0.40 -0.72 7.43
CA GLN A 40 -1.15 -0.57 8.68
C GLN A 40 -2.51 0.13 8.46
N CYS A 41 -2.55 1.17 7.61
CA CYS A 41 -3.80 1.80 7.20
C CYS A 41 -4.75 0.78 6.55
N ALA A 42 -4.24 -0.10 5.69
CA ALA A 42 -5.05 -1.17 5.08
C ALA A 42 -5.60 -2.12 6.16
N MET A 43 -4.80 -2.51 7.16
CA MET A 43 -5.23 -3.41 8.23
C MET A 43 -6.36 -2.84 9.10
N GLY A 44 -6.36 -1.51 9.29
CA GLY A 44 -7.36 -0.76 10.06
C GLY A 44 -8.54 -0.23 9.24
N ALA A 45 -8.60 -0.51 7.93
CA ALA A 45 -9.67 -0.03 7.07
C ALA A 45 -11.03 -0.64 7.42
N ASP A 46 -12.08 0.17 7.35
CA ASP A 46 -13.47 -0.18 7.61
C ASP A 46 -14.23 -0.67 6.36
N ASN A 47 -13.64 -0.47 5.18
CA ASN A 47 -14.24 -0.80 3.90
C ASN A 47 -13.18 -1.29 2.89
N PRO A 48 -13.56 -2.12 1.89
CA PRO A 48 -12.62 -2.72 0.95
C PRO A 48 -11.98 -1.71 -0.03
N LEU A 49 -12.60 -0.56 -0.28
CA LEU A 49 -12.01 0.47 -1.14
C LEU A 49 -10.81 1.12 -0.47
N SER A 50 -10.90 1.43 0.83
CA SER A 50 -9.78 1.97 1.60
C SER A 50 -8.62 0.98 1.72
N VAL A 51 -8.89 -0.33 1.76
CA VAL A 51 -7.83 -1.36 1.66
C VAL A 51 -7.13 -1.27 0.30
N ALA A 52 -7.89 -1.19 -0.79
CA ALA A 52 -7.32 -1.11 -2.13
C ALA A 52 -6.47 0.15 -2.33
N GLU A 53 -6.94 1.30 -1.85
CA GLU A 53 -6.22 2.57 -1.91
C GLU A 53 -4.91 2.50 -1.12
N ALA A 54 -4.95 2.07 0.14
CA ALA A 54 -3.77 1.98 0.98
C ALA A 54 -2.73 1.00 0.41
N ILE A 55 -3.16 -0.16 -0.09
CA ILE A 55 -2.24 -1.10 -0.76
C ILE A 55 -1.66 -0.49 -2.04
N ALA A 56 -2.46 0.20 -2.85
CA ALA A 56 -1.96 0.86 -4.05
C ALA A 56 -0.90 1.92 -3.73
N MET A 57 -1.09 2.70 -2.66
CA MET A 57 -0.09 3.66 -2.18
C MET A 57 1.22 2.96 -1.76
N SER A 58 1.13 1.85 -1.02
CA SER A 58 2.31 1.06 -0.64
C SER A 58 3.07 0.53 -1.86
N VAL A 59 2.35 0.03 -2.87
CA VAL A 59 2.92 -0.47 -4.13
C VAL A 59 3.52 0.66 -4.97
N GLY A 60 2.87 1.83 -4.99
CA GLY A 60 3.38 3.02 -5.67
C GLY A 60 4.74 3.47 -5.13
N LEU A 61 4.93 3.46 -3.81
CA LEU A 61 6.20 3.80 -3.18
C LEU A 61 7.34 2.87 -3.62
N ILE A 62 7.14 1.55 -3.53
CA ILE A 62 8.18 0.59 -3.95
C ILE A 62 8.38 0.60 -5.47
N GLY A 63 7.35 0.92 -6.26
CA GLY A 63 7.47 1.15 -7.70
C GLY A 63 8.35 2.35 -8.02
N PHE A 64 8.18 3.46 -7.30
CA PHE A 64 9.07 4.61 -7.38
C PHE A 64 10.51 4.26 -7.00
N ALA A 65 10.71 3.58 -5.86
CA ALA A 65 12.03 3.17 -5.38
C ALA A 65 12.80 2.33 -6.40
N ASN A 66 12.11 1.40 -7.08
CA ASN A 66 12.69 0.60 -8.15
C ASN A 66 13.05 1.47 -9.36
N ALA A 67 12.13 2.34 -9.80
CA ALA A 67 12.35 3.20 -10.97
C ALA A 67 13.57 4.13 -10.81
N VAL A 68 13.86 4.61 -9.59
CA VAL A 68 15.05 5.43 -9.29
C VAL A 68 16.29 4.61 -8.91
N GLY A 69 16.19 3.28 -8.89
CA GLY A 69 17.30 2.37 -8.61
C GLY A 69 17.71 2.28 -7.14
N TRP A 70 16.84 2.63 -6.19
CA TRP A 70 17.09 2.45 -4.76
C TRP A 70 16.93 1.01 -4.30
N ILE A 71 16.07 0.25 -4.97
CA ILE A 71 15.89 -1.19 -4.76
C ILE A 71 16.04 -1.93 -6.07
N SER A 72 16.35 -3.23 -6.02
CA SER A 72 16.43 -4.04 -7.22
C SER A 72 15.03 -4.41 -7.72
N GLU A 73 14.94 -4.84 -8.99
CA GLU A 73 13.72 -5.43 -9.55
C GLU A 73 13.28 -6.69 -8.77
N ALA A 74 14.22 -7.45 -8.21
CA ALA A 74 13.91 -8.63 -7.40
C ALA A 74 13.27 -8.22 -6.06
N GLY A 75 13.85 -7.24 -5.37
CA GLY A 75 13.29 -6.68 -4.13
C GLY A 75 11.92 -6.05 -4.34
N TYR A 76 11.73 -5.31 -5.44
CA TYR A 76 10.43 -4.78 -5.83
C TYR A 76 9.37 -5.87 -5.99
N ARG A 77 9.68 -6.95 -6.72
CA ARG A 77 8.75 -8.07 -6.92
C ARG A 77 8.40 -8.76 -5.61
N ALA A 78 9.38 -9.00 -4.74
CA ALA A 78 9.15 -9.61 -3.43
C ALA A 78 8.22 -8.76 -2.57
N LEU A 79 8.44 -7.44 -2.52
CA LEU A 79 7.60 -6.50 -1.79
C LEU A 79 6.18 -6.40 -2.39
N MET A 80 6.04 -6.43 -3.72
CA MET A 80 4.73 -6.48 -4.38
C MET A 80 3.93 -7.74 -4.05
N ILE A 81 4.61 -8.91 -4.02
CA ILE A 81 3.98 -10.17 -3.60
C ILE A 81 3.48 -10.00 -2.17
N LYS A 82 4.30 -9.43 -1.27
CA LYS A 82 3.88 -9.23 0.11
C LYS A 82 2.69 -8.28 0.25
N ALA A 83 2.68 -7.17 -0.47
CA ALA A 83 1.54 -6.25 -0.49
C ALA A 83 0.25 -6.93 -1.00
N SER A 84 0.38 -7.85 -1.97
CA SER A 84 -0.75 -8.63 -2.51
C SER A 84 -1.28 -9.64 -1.50
N GLU A 85 -0.40 -10.34 -0.77
CA GLU A 85 -0.79 -11.23 0.34
C GLU A 85 -1.57 -10.47 1.41
N VAL A 86 -1.06 -9.31 1.85
CA VAL A 86 -1.72 -8.46 2.85
C VAL A 86 -3.10 -8.02 2.34
N ARG A 87 -3.20 -7.60 1.08
CA ARG A 87 -4.49 -7.27 0.47
C ARG A 87 -5.44 -8.45 0.51
N GLN A 88 -5.01 -9.64 0.14
CA GLN A 88 -5.85 -10.84 0.09
C GLN A 88 -6.34 -11.23 1.49
N GLU A 89 -5.44 -11.23 2.47
CA GLU A 89 -5.74 -11.52 3.88
C GLU A 89 -6.76 -10.54 4.45
N ILE A 90 -6.59 -9.24 4.22
CA ILE A 90 -7.51 -8.24 4.75
C ILE A 90 -8.84 -8.29 4.00
N SER A 91 -8.80 -8.41 2.67
CA SER A 91 -9.99 -8.43 1.83
C SER A 91 -10.89 -9.64 2.10
N SER A 92 -10.36 -10.74 2.67
CA SER A 92 -11.17 -11.92 3.02
C SER A 92 -12.24 -11.63 4.09
N ARG A 93 -12.11 -10.53 4.86
CA ARG A 93 -13.13 -10.06 5.81
C ARG A 93 -14.45 -9.70 5.13
N TRP A 94 -14.39 -9.30 3.86
CA TRP A 94 -15.54 -8.95 3.04
C TRP A 94 -15.84 -9.99 1.96
N ALA A 95 -15.30 -11.21 2.09
CA ALA A 95 -15.58 -12.30 1.17
C ALA A 95 -17.10 -12.57 1.11
N GLY A 96 -17.67 -12.59 -0.10
CA GLY A 96 -19.11 -12.75 -0.33
C GLY A 96 -19.92 -11.46 -0.23
N GLN A 97 -19.30 -10.31 0.07
CA GLN A 97 -19.94 -9.01 -0.05
C GLN A 97 -19.68 -8.40 -1.43
N PHE A 98 -20.72 -7.85 -2.06
CA PHE A 98 -20.63 -7.18 -3.35
C PHE A 98 -20.46 -5.68 -3.14
N VAL A 99 -19.35 -5.13 -3.64
CA VAL A 99 -19.20 -3.68 -3.78
C VAL A 99 -20.02 -3.25 -5.00
N VAL A 100 -21.19 -2.69 -4.78
CA VAL A 100 -21.99 -2.07 -5.84
C VAL A 100 -21.39 -0.69 -6.10
N VAL A 101 -20.68 -0.54 -7.22
CA VAL A 101 -20.32 0.79 -7.74
C VAL A 101 -21.53 1.28 -8.54
N PRO A 102 -22.31 2.26 -8.06
CA PRO A 102 -23.43 2.76 -8.83
C PRO A 102 -22.89 3.44 -10.10
N PHE A 103 -23.11 2.80 -11.25
CA PHE A 103 -22.91 3.44 -12.54
C PHE A 103 -24.02 4.47 -12.77
N GLY A 104 -23.81 5.68 -12.29
CA GLY A 104 -24.65 6.83 -12.58
C GLY A 104 -24.13 7.61 -13.77
N ARG A 105 -24.66 7.33 -14.97
CA ARG A 105 -24.74 8.35 -16.04
C ARG A 105 -25.34 9.62 -15.44
N SER A 106 -24.85 10.78 -15.88
CA SER A 106 -25.51 12.08 -15.72
C SER A 106 -27.04 11.94 -15.79
N ALA A 107 -27.72 12.00 -14.65
CA ALA A 107 -29.11 12.35 -14.62
C ALA A 107 -29.12 13.88 -14.46
N ALA A 108 -29.12 14.57 -15.60
CA ALA A 108 -29.52 15.96 -15.64
C ALA A 108 -30.89 16.05 -14.94
N THR A 109 -30.98 16.86 -13.90
CA THR A 109 -32.26 17.25 -13.32
C THR A 109 -33.08 17.91 -14.42
N PRO A 110 -34.22 17.34 -14.88
CA PRO A 110 -35.15 18.12 -15.67
C PRO A 110 -35.77 19.14 -14.72
N ALA A 111 -35.65 20.43 -15.06
CA ALA A 111 -36.48 21.44 -14.46
C ALA A 111 -37.93 21.14 -14.88
N THR A 112 -38.77 20.70 -13.95
CA THR A 112 -40.22 20.75 -14.13
C THR A 112 -40.82 21.71 -13.13
N SER A 113 -41.17 22.86 -13.67
CA SER A 113 -42.28 23.71 -13.26
C SER A 113 -43.54 22.86 -13.08
N HIS A 114 -44.27 23.06 -11.99
CA HIS A 114 -45.73 23.25 -11.94
C HIS A 114 -46.11 23.78 -10.56
#